data_AF-M4V660-F1
#
_entry.id   AF-M4V660-F1
#
_cell.length_a   1.000
_cell.length_b   1.000
_cell.length_c   1.000
_cell.angle_alpha   90.00
_cell.angle_beta   90.00
_cell.angle_gamma   90.00
#
_symmetry.space_group_name_H-M   'P 1'
#
loop_
_entity.id
_entity.type
_entity.pdbx_description
1 polymer ?
#
loop_
_entity_poly.entity_id
_entity_poly.type
_entity_poly.pdbx_seq_one_letter_code
_entity_poly.pdbx_strand_id
1 'polypeptide(L)'
;MNRRICKGKKILINGKPLQNSAKQAYEIDSKMLKLYADSYPVIPENSYLVLGDNSSGSFDASHFGFIDRKQIVGRVILQSKSLHPSQP
;
A
#
# COMPACT_ATOMS: atom_id res chain seq x y z
N MET A 1 -11.74 10.05 -19.99
CA MET A 1 -11.93 8.72 -19.38
C MET A 1 -11.22 8.75 -18.03
N ASN A 2 -11.95 8.98 -16.94
CA ASN A 2 -11.36 9.45 -15.67
C ASN A 2 -11.41 8.33 -14.62
N ARG A 3 -10.24 7.76 -14.25
CA ARG A 3 -10.16 6.73 -13.21
C ARG A 3 -9.97 7.41 -11.84
N ARG A 4 -10.94 7.23 -10.95
CA ARG A 4 -10.93 7.74 -9.56
C ARG A 4 -10.21 6.74 -8.63
N ILE A 5 -9.49 7.24 -7.63
CA ILE A 5 -8.73 6.45 -6.64
C ILE A 5 -9.59 5.98 -5.43
N CYS A 6 -10.87 6.34 -5.35
CA CYS A 6 -11.68 5.99 -4.16
C CYS A 6 -13.19 5.83 -4.43
N LYS A 7 -13.78 4.77 -3.84
CA LYS A 7 -15.23 4.56 -3.64
C LYS A 7 -15.44 4.14 -2.17
N GLY A 8 -15.89 5.05 -1.32
CA GLY A 8 -15.91 4.87 0.15
C GLY A 8 -14.54 5.14 0.80
N LYS A 9 -14.31 4.60 2.00
CA LYS A 9 -13.02 4.72 2.71
C LYS A 9 -11.91 3.87 2.09
N LYS A 10 -12.16 2.95 1.15
CA LYS A 10 -11.12 2.02 0.66
C LYS A 10 -10.16 2.68 -0.33
N ILE A 11 -8.88 2.34 -0.23
CA ILE A 11 -7.85 2.73 -1.21
C ILE A 11 -7.99 1.82 -2.44
N LEU A 12 -8.11 2.43 -3.63
CA LEU A 12 -8.16 1.72 -4.90
C LEU A 12 -6.95 2.07 -5.76
N ILE A 13 -6.19 1.06 -6.19
CA ILE A 13 -5.11 1.21 -7.17
C ILE A 13 -5.56 0.62 -8.49
N ASN A 14 -5.56 1.43 -9.55
CA ASN A 14 -6.01 1.03 -10.89
C ASN A 14 -7.42 0.39 -10.90
N GLY A 15 -8.32 0.87 -10.03
CA GLY A 15 -9.69 0.40 -9.91
C GLY A 15 -9.88 -0.86 -9.04
N LYS A 16 -8.81 -1.41 -8.46
CA LYS A 16 -8.88 -2.59 -7.58
C LYS A 16 -8.58 -2.20 -6.12
N PRO A 17 -9.27 -2.79 -5.12
CA PRO A 17 -8.93 -2.58 -3.72
C PRO A 17 -7.50 -2.98 -3.43
N LEU A 18 -6.74 -2.09 -2.78
CA LEU A 18 -5.41 -2.42 -2.27
C LEU A 18 -5.57 -3.28 -1.00
N GLN A 19 -4.84 -4.39 -0.93
CA GLN A 19 -4.91 -5.34 0.17
C GLN A 19 -3.52 -5.68 0.69
N ASN A 20 -3.42 -5.98 1.99
CA ASN A 20 -2.20 -6.47 2.63
C ASN A 20 -1.98 -7.98 2.38
N SER A 21 -0.94 -8.57 2.98
CA SER A 21 -0.62 -10.00 2.85
C SER A 21 -1.75 -10.92 3.31
N ALA A 22 -2.55 -10.48 4.27
CA ALA A 22 -3.71 -11.19 4.83
C ALA A 22 -5.03 -10.93 4.09
N LYS A 23 -5.00 -10.28 2.91
CA LYS A 23 -6.19 -9.88 2.11
C LYS A 23 -7.10 -8.84 2.78
N GLN A 24 -6.63 -8.18 3.83
CA GLN A 24 -7.35 -7.06 4.45
C GLN A 24 -7.18 -5.82 3.57
N ALA A 25 -8.27 -5.12 3.30
CA ALA A 25 -8.24 -3.92 2.46
C ALA A 25 -7.75 -2.70 3.25
N TYR A 26 -6.92 -1.86 2.63
CA TYR A 26 -6.54 -0.58 3.21
C TYR A 26 -7.66 0.45 3.09
N GLU A 27 -7.74 1.32 4.09
CA GLU A 27 -8.65 2.46 4.10
C GLU A 27 -7.88 3.79 4.14
N ILE A 28 -8.50 4.85 3.64
CA ILE A 28 -8.10 6.24 3.81
C ILE A 28 -8.55 6.63 5.22
N ASP A 29 -7.67 6.38 6.19
CA ASP A 29 -7.86 6.71 7.60
C ASP A 29 -7.10 7.98 8.01
N SER A 30 -6.26 8.53 7.12
CA SER A 30 -5.45 9.71 7.39
C SER A 30 -5.70 10.87 6.42
N LYS A 31 -5.52 12.10 6.92
CA LYS A 31 -5.58 13.32 6.10
C LYS A 31 -4.49 13.33 5.03
N MET A 32 -3.33 12.74 5.31
CA MET A 32 -2.25 12.62 4.33
C MET A 32 -2.68 11.74 3.16
N LEU A 33 -3.16 10.52 3.40
CA LEU A 33 -3.62 9.65 2.30
C LEU A 33 -4.73 10.31 1.49
N LYS A 34 -5.64 11.02 2.16
CA LYS A 34 -6.70 11.76 1.48
C LYS A 34 -6.13 12.86 0.56
N LEU A 35 -5.21 13.68 1.08
CA LEU A 35 -4.54 14.73 0.32
C LEU A 35 -3.82 14.16 -0.92
N TYR A 36 -3.10 13.05 -0.75
CA TYR A 36 -2.36 12.43 -1.85
C TYR A 36 -3.28 11.77 -2.87
N ALA A 37 -4.34 11.09 -2.44
CA ALA A 37 -5.34 10.52 -3.35
C ALA A 37 -6.06 11.60 -4.18
N ASP A 38 -6.28 12.78 -3.60
CA ASP A 38 -6.94 13.90 -4.27
C ASP A 38 -5.97 14.69 -5.17
N SER A 39 -4.71 14.85 -4.77
CA SER A 39 -3.71 15.68 -5.48
C SER A 39 -2.89 14.90 -6.51
N TYR A 40 -2.70 13.60 -6.29
CA TYR A 40 -1.87 12.71 -7.12
C TYR A 40 -2.71 11.52 -7.60
N PRO A 41 -3.55 11.70 -8.64
CA PRO A 41 -4.33 10.61 -9.23
C PRO A 41 -3.44 9.54 -9.90
N VAL A 42 -2.17 9.85 -10.10
CA VAL A 42 -1.10 8.93 -10.53
C VAL A 42 0.08 9.17 -9.59
N ILE A 43 0.69 8.10 -9.09
CA ILE A 43 1.92 8.20 -8.30
C ILE A 43 3.02 8.74 -9.21
N PRO A 44 3.72 9.84 -8.84
CA PRO A 44 4.76 10.43 -9.66
C PRO A 44 5.92 9.46 -9.96
N GLU A 45 6.67 9.76 -11.02
CA GLU A 45 7.89 9.02 -11.32
C GLU A 45 8.86 9.04 -10.13
N ASN A 46 9.59 7.94 -9.95
CA ASN A 46 10.53 7.72 -8.85
C ASN A 46 9.95 7.85 -7.43
N SER A 47 8.62 7.91 -7.30
CA SER A 47 7.92 7.99 -6.01
C SER A 47 7.22 6.67 -5.67
N TYR A 48 7.14 6.35 -4.39
CA TYR A 48 6.53 5.12 -3.90
C TYR A 48 5.56 5.41 -2.76
N LEU A 49 4.35 4.86 -2.85
CA LEU A 49 3.43 4.72 -1.73
C LEU A 49 3.80 3.46 -0.96
N VAL A 50 4.27 3.60 0.27
CA VAL A 50 4.67 2.47 1.13
C VAL A 50 3.68 2.35 2.28
N LEU A 51 3.11 1.17 2.46
CA LEU A 51 2.17 0.85 3.53
C LEU A 51 2.68 -0.34 4.33
N GLY A 52 2.51 -0.30 5.65
CA GLY A 52 2.81 -1.43 6.51
C GLY A 52 1.82 -2.57 6.27
N ASP A 53 2.22 -3.81 6.57
CA ASP A 53 1.32 -4.97 6.44
C ASP A 53 0.14 -4.89 7.44
N ASN A 54 0.34 -4.22 8.58
CA ASN A 54 -0.75 -3.82 9.46
C ASN A 54 -1.55 -2.69 8.79
N SER A 55 -2.78 -3.00 8.37
CA SER A 55 -3.64 -2.07 7.60
C SER A 55 -4.12 -0.84 8.38
N SER A 56 -3.81 -0.75 9.67
CA SER A 56 -4.12 0.37 10.56
C SER A 56 -3.01 0.55 11.59
N GLY A 57 -2.70 1.80 11.93
CA GLY A 57 -1.76 2.12 13.02
C GLY A 57 -0.27 1.88 12.69
N SER A 58 0.07 1.64 11.42
CA SER A 58 1.46 1.61 10.98
C SER A 58 1.99 3.03 10.74
N PHE A 59 3.27 3.28 11.06
CA PHE A 59 3.94 4.51 10.69
C PHE A 59 4.48 4.39 9.26
N ASP A 60 3.62 4.73 8.30
CA ASP A 60 3.88 4.55 6.87
C ASP A 60 3.45 5.79 6.07
N ALA A 61 3.17 5.65 4.77
CA ALA A 61 2.73 6.78 3.94
C ALA A 61 1.48 7.50 4.46
N SER A 62 0.71 6.89 5.35
CA SER A 62 -0.37 7.56 6.08
C SER A 62 0.09 8.70 6.97
N HIS A 63 1.37 8.73 7.35
CA HIS A 63 1.97 9.77 8.19
C HIS A 63 2.88 10.70 7.39
N PHE A 64 3.70 10.16 6.47
CA PHE A 64 4.73 10.93 5.77
C PHE A 64 4.53 11.08 4.25
N GLY A 65 3.55 10.39 3.65
CA GLY A 65 3.30 10.44 2.21
C GLY A 65 4.26 9.56 1.41
N PHE A 66 4.57 9.97 0.17
CA PHE A 66 5.45 9.21 -0.71
C PHE A 66 6.91 9.27 -0.28
N ILE A 67 7.68 8.24 -0.64
CA ILE A 67 9.15 8.24 -0.56
C ILE A 67 9.76 8.23 -1.96
N ASP A 68 10.96 8.79 -2.09
CA ASP A 68 11.77 8.75 -3.31
C ASP A 68 12.48 7.40 -3.46
N ARG A 69 12.69 6.96 -4.70
CA ARG A 69 13.44 5.75 -5.05
C ARG A 69 14.78 5.63 -4.33
N LYS A 70 15.50 6.75 -4.15
CA LYS A 70 16.83 6.78 -3.52
C LYS A 70 16.78 6.43 -2.02
N GLN A 71 15.62 6.52 -1.39
CA GLN A 71 15.43 6.12 0.01
C GLN A 71 15.28 4.61 0.19
N ILE A 72 15.05 3.85 -0.90
CA ILE A 72 14.91 2.40 -0.87
C ILE A 72 16.30 1.75 -1.02
N VAL A 73 16.83 1.23 0.08
CA VAL A 73 18.13 0.55 0.12
C VAL A 73 18.08 -0.86 -0.50
N GLY A 74 16.92 -1.53 -0.44
CA GLY A 74 16.77 -2.88 -0.97
C GLY A 74 15.36 -3.44 -0.80
N ARG A 75 15.19 -4.72 -1.14
CA ARG A 75 13.94 -5.47 -1.02
C ARG A 75 14.15 -6.70 -0.16
N VAL A 76 13.28 -6.90 0.83
CA VAL A 76 13.25 -8.12 1.63
C VAL A 76 12.75 -9.29 0.79
N ILE A 77 13.46 -10.42 0.82
CA ILE A 77 13.05 -11.66 0.17
C ILE A 77 12.51 -12.60 1.24
N LEU A 78 11.18 -12.79 1.25
CA LEU A 78 10.53 -13.70 2.17
C LEU A 78 10.74 -15.15 1.71
N GLN A 79 11.28 -16.00 2.57
CA GLN A 79 11.34 -17.43 2.33
C GLN A 79 10.09 -18.10 2.90
N SER A 80 9.20 -18.61 2.06
CA SER A 80 8.18 -19.54 2.51
C SER A 80 8.86 -20.89 2.77
N LYS A 81 9.11 -21.24 4.04
CA LYS A 81 9.24 -22.67 4.36
C LYS A 81 7.89 -23.30 4.02
N SER A 82 7.82 -24.07 2.94
CA SER A 82 6.74 -25.04 2.78
C SER A 82 6.74 -25.85 4.07
N LEU A 83 5.66 -25.76 4.84
CA LEU A 83 5.35 -26.77 5.84
C LEU A 83 5.42 -28.09 5.09
N HIS A 84 6.45 -28.88 5.37
CA HIS A 84 6.50 -30.25 4.89
C HIS A 84 5.20 -30.87 5.38
N PRO A 85 4.29 -31.35 4.51
CA PRO A 85 3.23 -32.21 4.98
C PRO A 85 3.97 -33.38 5.61
N SER A 86 3.76 -33.60 6.90
CA SER A 86 4.06 -34.89 7.53
C SER A 86 3.44 -35.95 6.63
N GLN A 87 4.29 -36.61 5.84
CA GLN A 87 3.94 -37.78 5.05
C GLN A 87 3.53 -38.90 6.04
N PRO A 88 2.60 -39.77 5.63
CA PRO A 88 1.71 -40.54 6.51
C PRO A 88 2.41 -41.47 7.50
#